data_AF-A0A349ZQU6-F1
#
_entry.id   AF-A0A349ZQU6-F1
#
_cell.length_a   1.000
_cell.length_b   1.000
_cell.length_c   1.000
_cell.angle_alpha   90.00
_cell.angle_beta   90.00
_cell.angle_gamma   90.00
#
_symmetry.space_group_name_H-M   'P 1'
#
loop_
_entity.id
_entity.type
_entity.pdbx_description
1 polymer ?
#
loop_
_entity_poly.entity_id
_entity_poly.type
_entity_poly.pdbx_seq_one_letter_code
_entity_poly.pdbx_strand_id
1 'polypeptide(L)'
;MTVSFDCEAPEVEETTIYPAGTEAYVINPLNWKTDSTRADKSENLGACFTDYSGGIKTEEAGLCGCYIDEDRGIVKVTDIKAEDYPAILPILPEGAYHIYDYQFFYRNLQENVKLRVERYFTANP
;
A
#
# COMPACT_ATOMS: atom_id res chain seq x y z
N MET A 1 2.44 2.48 17.27
CA MET A 1 2.78 2.53 15.83
C MET A 1 1.51 2.29 15.04
N THR A 2 1.04 3.26 14.27
CA THR A 2 -0.15 3.16 13.42
C THR A 2 0.25 2.60 12.04
N VAL A 3 -0.67 1.94 11.34
CA VAL A 3 -0.51 1.62 9.91
C VAL A 3 -1.35 2.63 9.13
N SER A 4 -0.70 3.50 8.37
CA SER A 4 -1.35 4.50 7.52
C SER A 4 -0.50 4.68 6.28
N PHE A 5 -1.14 4.64 5.11
CA PHE A 5 -0.56 4.96 3.82
C PHE A 5 -1.69 5.17 2.82
N ASP A 6 -1.38 5.94 1.78
CA ASP A 6 -2.09 6.00 0.52
C ASP A 6 -1.03 5.71 -0.56
N CYS A 7 -1.43 5.06 -1.66
CA CYS A 7 -0.47 4.66 -2.68
C CYS A 7 -0.80 5.19 -4.08
N GLU A 8 0.26 5.48 -4.83
CA GLU A 8 0.18 6.06 -6.17
C GLU A 8 1.39 5.62 -7.02
N ALA A 9 1.30 5.83 -8.33
CA ALA A 9 2.39 5.58 -9.25
C ALA A 9 3.57 6.56 -9.02
N PRO A 10 4.81 6.20 -9.41
CA PRO A 10 5.97 7.05 -9.22
C PRO A 10 5.82 8.44 -9.85
N GLU A 11 5.11 8.52 -10.97
CA GLU A 11 4.95 9.74 -11.78
C GLU A 11 3.85 10.69 -11.27
N VAL A 12 3.02 10.27 -10.30
CA VAL A 12 1.96 11.12 -9.74
C VAL A 12 2.57 12.14 -8.79
N GLU A 13 2.29 13.43 -8.99
CA GLU A 13 2.80 14.50 -8.12
C GLU A 13 1.73 15.15 -7.23
N GLU A 14 0.45 14.84 -7.46
CA GLU A 14 -0.65 15.24 -6.57
C GLU A 14 -1.91 14.40 -6.83
N THR A 15 -2.75 14.30 -5.81
CA THR A 15 -4.14 13.81 -5.94
C THR A 15 -5.09 14.69 -5.15
N THR A 16 -6.39 14.56 -5.37
CA THR A 16 -7.40 15.25 -4.54
C THR A 16 -7.33 14.82 -3.06
N ILE A 17 -6.81 13.62 -2.77
CA ILE A 17 -6.61 13.09 -1.41
C ILE A 17 -5.29 13.61 -0.81
N TYR A 18 -4.25 13.70 -1.65
CA TYR A 18 -2.91 14.15 -1.28
C TYR A 18 -2.43 15.30 -2.18
N PRO A 19 -2.89 16.55 -1.91
CA PRO A 19 -2.54 17.71 -2.73
C PRO A 19 -1.04 18.03 -2.67
N ALA A 20 -0.51 18.65 -3.73
CA ALA A 20 0.87 19.13 -3.74
C ALA A 20 1.16 20.06 -2.55
N GLY A 21 2.34 19.91 -1.94
CA GLY A 21 2.76 20.69 -0.77
C GLY A 21 2.15 20.24 0.56
N THR A 22 1.46 19.10 0.58
CA THR A 22 1.07 18.40 1.82
C THR A 22 1.96 17.20 2.06
N GLU A 23 2.18 16.85 3.32
CA GLU A 23 3.04 15.74 3.75
C GLU A 23 2.24 14.79 4.66
N ALA A 24 2.38 13.47 4.46
CA ALA A 24 1.88 12.45 5.39
C ALA A 24 3.01 11.79 6.17
N TYR A 25 2.63 11.18 7.29
CA TYR A 25 3.45 10.17 7.93
C TYR A 25 2.93 8.78 7.53
N VAL A 26 3.68 8.12 6.65
CA VAL A 26 3.33 6.78 6.16
C VAL A 26 4.32 5.72 6.59
N ILE A 27 3.89 4.47 6.47
CA ILE A 27 4.73 3.29 6.64
C ILE A 27 4.67 2.46 5.36
N ASN A 28 5.83 1.98 4.93
CA ASN A 28 5.94 1.09 3.77
C ASN A 28 5.28 -0.26 4.13
N PRO A 29 4.21 -0.67 3.44
CA PRO A 29 3.44 -1.85 3.79
C PRO A 29 4.16 -3.17 3.45
N LEU A 30 5.27 -3.14 2.71
CA LEU A 30 6.05 -4.33 2.40
C LEU A 30 7.11 -4.64 3.45
N ASN A 31 7.81 -3.61 3.95
CA ASN A 31 8.95 -3.79 4.87
C ASN A 31 8.78 -3.13 6.25
N TRP A 32 7.66 -2.43 6.49
CA TRP A 32 7.31 -1.76 7.75
C TRP A 32 8.26 -0.64 8.18
N LYS A 33 9.01 -0.07 7.24
CA LYS A 33 9.88 1.10 7.48
C LYS A 33 9.14 2.41 7.17
N THR A 34 9.63 3.49 7.77
CA THR A 34 9.08 4.85 7.61
C THR A 34 10.09 5.78 6.94
N ASP A 35 11.04 5.21 6.20
CA ASP A 35 12.08 5.90 5.44
C ASP A 35 11.99 5.47 3.97
N SER A 36 12.82 6.06 3.10
CA SER A 36 12.87 5.78 1.67
C SER A 36 13.45 4.40 1.33
N THR A 37 13.61 3.48 2.29
CA THR A 37 14.07 2.12 1.99
C THR A 37 13.07 1.45 1.04
N ARG A 38 13.52 1.24 -0.19
CA ARG A 38 12.75 0.52 -1.21
C ARG A 38 12.55 -0.94 -0.82
N ALA A 39 11.33 -1.42 -1.01
CA ALA A 39 10.98 -2.83 -0.96
C ALA A 39 10.84 -3.37 -2.37
N ASP A 40 11.50 -4.50 -2.65
CA ASP A 40 11.36 -5.20 -3.92
C ASP A 40 10.01 -5.92 -4.00
N LYS A 41 9.51 -6.17 -5.21
CA LYS A 41 8.27 -6.92 -5.37
C LYS A 41 8.32 -8.31 -4.73
N SER A 42 9.49 -8.94 -4.63
CA SER A 42 9.65 -10.22 -3.91
C SER A 42 9.28 -10.17 -2.43
N GLU A 43 9.19 -8.98 -1.82
CA GLU A 43 8.70 -8.76 -0.46
C GLU A 43 7.17 -8.64 -0.38
N ASN A 44 6.47 -8.58 -1.53
CA ASN A 44 5.01 -8.63 -1.60
C ASN A 44 4.52 -10.07 -1.46
N LEU A 45 3.97 -10.38 -0.28
CA LEU A 45 3.51 -11.72 0.09
C LEU A 45 2.24 -12.14 -0.64
N GLY A 46 1.53 -11.22 -1.28
CA GLY A 46 0.28 -11.49 -1.97
C GLY A 46 -0.64 -10.28 -1.98
N ALA A 47 -0.83 -9.73 -3.18
CA ALA A 47 -1.96 -8.87 -3.47
C ALA A 47 -3.23 -9.72 -3.56
N CYS A 48 -4.34 -9.28 -2.95
CA CYS A 48 -5.62 -9.98 -3.00
C CYS A 48 -6.72 -9.06 -3.52
N PHE A 49 -7.35 -9.44 -4.62
CA PHE A 49 -8.50 -8.73 -5.17
C PHE A 49 -9.78 -9.47 -4.78
N THR A 50 -10.67 -8.77 -4.09
CA THR A 50 -11.88 -9.36 -3.52
C THR A 50 -13.11 -8.98 -4.30
N ASP A 51 -14.16 -9.79 -4.20
CA ASP A 51 -15.51 -9.33 -4.51
C ASP A 51 -16.09 -8.52 -3.33
N TYR A 52 -17.28 -7.96 -3.53
CA TYR A 52 -17.99 -7.16 -2.52
C TYR A 52 -18.40 -7.95 -1.27
N SER A 53 -18.35 -9.30 -1.30
CA SER A 53 -18.59 -10.13 -0.11
C SER A 53 -17.32 -10.35 0.71
N GLY A 54 -16.17 -9.87 0.23
CA GLY A 54 -14.85 -10.10 0.83
C GLY A 54 -14.21 -11.43 0.39
N GLY A 55 -14.80 -12.16 -0.54
CA GLY A 55 -14.21 -13.36 -1.11
C GLY A 55 -13.05 -13.01 -2.02
N ILE A 56 -11.87 -13.60 -1.78
CA ILE A 56 -10.69 -13.43 -2.64
C ILE A 56 -10.97 -14.05 -4.01
N LYS A 57 -10.98 -13.24 -5.06
CA LYS A 57 -11.17 -13.67 -6.45
C LYS A 57 -9.84 -14.06 -7.08
N THR A 58 -8.82 -13.25 -6.87
CA THR A 58 -7.47 -13.47 -7.36
C THR A 58 -6.46 -13.10 -6.29
N GLU A 59 -5.34 -13.81 -6.29
CA GLU A 59 -4.22 -13.56 -5.41
C GLU A 59 -2.92 -13.68 -6.21
N GLU A 60 -2.05 -12.69 -6.05
CA GLU A 60 -0.79 -12.61 -6.79
C GLU A 60 0.36 -12.21 -5.85
N ALA A 61 1.24 -13.16 -5.56
CA ALA A 61 2.49 -12.88 -4.89
C ALA A 61 3.45 -12.15 -5.83
N GLY A 62 4.19 -11.17 -5.31
CA GLY A 62 5.17 -10.44 -6.11
C GLY A 62 4.59 -9.51 -7.17
N LEU A 63 3.34 -9.04 -6.97
CA LEU A 63 2.68 -8.12 -7.90
C LEU A 63 3.47 -6.82 -8.07
N CYS A 64 3.75 -6.12 -6.96
CA CYS A 64 4.38 -4.81 -6.96
C CYS A 64 5.41 -4.66 -5.83
N GLY A 65 6.45 -3.88 -6.08
CA GLY A 65 7.32 -3.29 -5.06
C GLY A 65 6.83 -1.89 -4.65
N CYS A 66 7.48 -1.28 -3.66
CA CYS A 66 7.20 0.13 -3.33
C CYS A 66 8.32 0.80 -2.52
N TYR A 67 8.26 2.14 -2.45
CA TYR A 67 9.09 2.95 -1.56
C TYR A 67 8.29 4.15 -1.05
N ILE A 68 8.77 4.80 0.01
CA ILE A 68 8.19 6.05 0.48
C ILE A 68 8.90 7.20 -0.25
N ASP A 69 8.10 8.07 -0.87
CA ASP A 69 8.53 9.42 -1.24
C ASP A 69 8.55 10.27 0.03
N GLU A 70 9.74 10.60 0.53
CA GLU A 70 9.90 11.34 1.80
C GLU A 70 9.48 12.80 1.70
N ASP A 71 9.50 13.40 0.50
CA ASP A 71 9.10 14.81 0.33
C ASP A 71 7.58 14.97 0.42
N ARG A 72 6.82 13.95 -0.03
CA ARG A 72 5.35 13.94 0.01
C ARG A 72 4.78 13.10 1.15
N GLY A 73 5.58 12.19 1.69
CA GLY A 73 5.12 11.21 2.67
C GLY A 73 4.09 10.25 2.10
N ILE A 74 4.33 9.67 0.92
CA ILE A 74 3.40 8.78 0.22
C ILE A 74 4.09 7.51 -0.30
N VAL A 75 3.34 6.41 -0.42
CA VAL A 75 3.86 5.15 -0.94
C VAL A 75 3.82 5.15 -2.48
N LYS A 76 5.00 5.14 -3.10
CA LYS A 76 5.16 4.98 -4.55
C LYS A 76 5.23 3.51 -4.92
N VAL A 77 4.26 3.03 -5.70
CA VAL A 77 4.15 1.62 -6.12
C VAL A 77 4.92 1.41 -7.41
N THR A 78 5.72 0.35 -7.50
CA THR A 78 6.52 0.01 -8.68
C THR A 78 6.12 -1.34 -9.27
N ASP A 79 6.64 -1.65 -10.47
CA ASP A 79 6.51 -2.97 -11.12
C ASP A 79 5.12 -3.31 -11.69
N ILE A 80 4.18 -2.35 -11.63
CA ILE A 80 2.86 -2.39 -12.27
C ILE A 80 2.66 -1.16 -13.16
N LYS A 81 1.66 -1.20 -14.03
CA LYS A 81 1.26 -0.05 -14.84
C LYS A 81 -0.06 0.53 -14.37
N ALA A 82 -0.17 1.87 -14.42
CA ALA A 82 -1.40 2.56 -14.04
C ALA A 82 -2.62 2.15 -14.88
N GLU A 83 -2.42 1.84 -16.16
CA GLU A 83 -3.47 1.40 -17.09
C GLU A 83 -4.19 0.11 -16.64
N ASP A 84 -3.47 -0.78 -15.95
CA ASP A 84 -4.01 -2.06 -15.46
C ASP A 84 -4.83 -1.87 -14.16
N TYR A 85 -4.63 -0.74 -13.47
CA TYR A 85 -5.21 -0.42 -12.16
C TYR A 85 -5.78 1.01 -12.14
N PRO A 86 -6.89 1.26 -12.87
CA PRO A 86 -7.49 2.58 -12.96
C PRO A 86 -8.01 3.05 -11.59
N ALA A 87 -7.95 4.35 -11.30
CA ALA A 87 -8.34 4.89 -9.99
C ALA A 87 -9.81 4.65 -9.58
N ILE A 88 -10.67 4.25 -10.53
CA ILE A 88 -12.14 4.02 -10.44
C ILE A 88 -12.96 5.25 -10.01
N LEU A 89 -12.44 6.11 -9.14
CA LEU A 89 -13.04 7.36 -8.72
C LEU A 89 -12.70 8.47 -9.74
N PRO A 90 -13.69 9.13 -10.36
CA PRO A 90 -13.45 10.16 -11.38
C PRO A 90 -12.65 11.39 -10.93
N ILE A 91 -12.55 11.61 -9.61
CA ILE A 91 -11.82 12.72 -9.00
C ILE A 91 -10.33 12.44 -8.80
N LEU A 92 -9.90 11.20 -9.03
CA LEU A 92 -8.53 10.77 -8.88
C LEU A 92 -7.85 10.65 -10.25
N PRO A 93 -6.59 11.09 -10.38
CA PRO A 93 -5.86 10.98 -11.63
C PRO A 93 -5.48 9.52 -11.94
N GLU A 94 -5.06 9.27 -13.18
CA GLU A 94 -4.40 8.01 -13.54
C GLU A 94 -3.16 7.80 -12.65
N GLY A 95 -2.96 6.57 -12.19
CA GLY A 95 -1.88 6.22 -11.26
C GLY A 95 -2.20 6.47 -9.79
N ALA A 96 -3.33 7.07 -9.43
CA ALA A 96 -3.80 7.08 -8.05
C ALA A 96 -4.39 5.71 -7.69
N TYR A 97 -3.84 5.06 -6.67
CA TYR A 97 -4.17 3.68 -6.31
C TYR A 97 -4.95 3.54 -5.01
N HIS A 98 -5.60 4.61 -4.53
CA HIS A 98 -6.33 4.65 -3.25
C HIS A 98 -7.27 3.45 -3.01
N ILE A 99 -8.01 3.02 -4.03
CA ILE A 99 -8.94 1.88 -3.89
C ILE A 99 -8.22 0.53 -3.74
N TYR A 100 -6.94 0.48 -4.10
CA TYR A 100 -6.08 -0.70 -4.11
C TYR A 100 -5.13 -0.76 -2.90
N ASP A 101 -5.09 0.26 -2.04
CA ASP A 101 -4.18 0.34 -0.88
C ASP A 101 -4.10 -0.98 -0.10
N TYR A 102 -5.25 -1.54 0.27
CA TYR A 102 -5.29 -2.82 0.97
C TYR A 102 -5.13 -4.03 0.05
N GLN A 103 -5.55 -3.91 -1.20
CA GLN A 103 -5.53 -5.03 -2.15
C GLN A 103 -4.10 -5.37 -2.55
N PHE A 104 -3.26 -4.38 -2.86
CA PHE A 104 -1.87 -4.59 -3.28
C PHE A 104 -0.98 -5.21 -2.20
N PHE A 105 -1.30 -5.00 -0.92
CA PHE A 105 -0.46 -5.41 0.21
C PHE A 105 -1.18 -6.34 1.20
N TYR A 106 -2.28 -6.98 0.78
CA TYR A 106 -3.20 -7.70 1.66
C TYR A 106 -2.51 -8.73 2.57
N ARG A 107 -1.64 -9.58 2.02
CA ARG A 107 -0.96 -10.62 2.80
C ARG A 107 0.11 -10.06 3.73
N ASN A 108 0.83 -9.02 3.33
CA ASN A 108 1.74 -8.30 4.22
C ASN A 108 0.97 -7.72 5.42
N LEU A 109 -0.15 -7.05 5.17
CA LEU A 109 -1.02 -6.51 6.23
C LEU A 109 -1.54 -7.61 7.16
N GLN A 110 -1.99 -8.73 6.60
CA GLN A 110 -2.46 -9.88 7.37
C GLN A 110 -1.35 -10.42 8.29
N GLU A 111 -0.13 -10.60 7.78
CA GLU A 111 1.02 -11.03 8.58
C GLU A 111 1.32 -10.04 9.71
N ASN A 112 1.29 -8.74 9.40
CA ASN A 112 1.55 -7.69 10.37
C ASN A 112 0.51 -7.64 11.49
N VAL A 113 -0.78 -7.78 11.15
CA VAL A 113 -1.87 -7.87 12.12
C VAL A 113 -1.67 -9.07 13.03
N LYS A 114 -1.37 -10.25 12.47
CA LYS A 114 -1.07 -11.46 13.25
C LYS A 114 0.06 -11.20 14.26
N LEU A 115 1.19 -10.68 13.79
CA LEU A 115 2.34 -10.39 14.65
C LEU A 115 2.00 -9.41 15.78
N ARG A 116 1.23 -8.37 15.49
CA ARG A 116 0.83 -7.36 16.51
C ARG A 116 -0.11 -7.95 17.55
N VAL A 117 -1.06 -8.78 17.14
CA VAL A 117 -1.99 -9.47 18.04
C VAL A 117 -1.24 -10.43 18.95
N GLU A 118 -0.33 -11.24 18.39
CA GLU A 118 0.52 -12.16 19.16
C GLU A 118 1.37 -11.41 20.20
N ARG A 119 1.98 -10.29 19.82
CA ARG A 119 2.75 -9.44 20.74
C ARG A 119 1.87 -8.84 21.84
N TYR A 120 0.65 -8.42 21.51
CA TYR A 120 -0.26 -7.87 22.50
C TYR A 120 -0.60 -8.90 23.59
N PHE A 121 -1.00 -10.12 23.20
CA PHE A 121 -1.31 -11.18 24.17
C PHE A 121 -0.08 -11.68 24.92
N THR A 122 1.10 -11.70 24.30
CA THR A 122 2.35 -12.07 24.99
C THR A 122 2.72 -11.04 26.06
N ALA A 123 2.50 -9.75 25.81
CA ALA A 123 2.79 -8.68 26.76
C ALA A 123 1.69 -8.49 27.82
N ASN A 124 0.50 -9.07 27.63
CA ASN A 124 -0.66 -8.94 28.51
C ASN A 124 -1.33 -10.33 28.70
N PRO A 125 -0.71 -11.21 29.51
CA PRO A 125 -1.19 -12.59 29.73
C PRO A 125 -2.49 -12.68 30.54
#